data_AF-A0AAW0BK85-F1
#
_entry.id   AF-A0AAW0BK85-F1
#
_cell.length_a   1.000
_cell.length_b   1.000
_cell.length_c   1.000
_cell.angle_alpha   90.00
_cell.angle_beta   90.00
_cell.angle_gamma   90.00
#
_symmetry.space_group_name_H-M   'P 1'
#
loop_
_entity.id
_entity.type
_entity.pdbx_description
1 polymer ?
#
loop_
_entity_poly.entity_id
_entity_poly.type
_entity_poly.pdbx_seq_one_letter_code
_entity_poly.pdbx_strand_id
1 'polypeptide(L)'
;LLKDFDLDFDMVRLMMTATGTVIAGSTLPALCTDFLFEPHDIDFFCPLAHGQYVVLFLEQNGYSVGKCVRDYGKLPGVGIIWYLQHESGRSVNVVEGRTEDPLHAIARFHSSPVVGAISSRGVWHANPWLTFRCMALTTPVLSRLQPTLDSQKHVWKIIHKYESRGFEWSFGGFKAPHKCGSDFRCPATPRTSNDSGCFFIPFPKWP
;
A
#
# COMPACT_ATOMS: atom_id res chain seq x y z
N LEU A 1 -15.61 2.58 -0.40
CA LEU A 1 -14.46 1.67 -0.26
C LEU A 1 -14.81 0.40 0.51
N LEU A 2 -14.72 0.33 1.85
CA LEU A 2 -14.92 -0.96 2.56
C LEU A 2 -16.30 -1.59 2.30
N LYS A 3 -17.33 -0.74 2.24
CA LYS A 3 -18.69 -1.15 1.85
C LYS A 3 -18.75 -1.84 0.48
N ASP A 4 -17.90 -1.44 -0.47
CA ASP A 4 -17.87 -2.02 -1.82
C ASP A 4 -17.22 -3.42 -1.83
N PHE A 5 -16.59 -3.78 -0.72
CA PHE A 5 -15.96 -5.07 -0.42
C PHE A 5 -16.77 -5.85 0.62
N ASP A 6 -18.03 -5.47 0.88
CA ASP A 6 -18.91 -6.15 1.86
C ASP A 6 -18.30 -6.23 3.27
N LEU A 7 -17.45 -5.26 3.63
CA LEU A 7 -16.78 -5.19 4.94
C LEU A 7 -17.36 -4.05 5.77
N ASP A 8 -17.74 -4.38 7.02
CA ASP A 8 -18.16 -3.39 8.00
C ASP A 8 -16.97 -2.54 8.49
N PHE A 9 -17.15 -1.23 8.48
CA PHE A 9 -16.07 -0.28 8.80
C PHE A 9 -15.60 -0.40 10.26
N ASP A 10 -16.53 -0.60 11.20
CA ASP A 10 -16.24 -0.61 12.63
C ASP A 10 -15.49 -1.88 13.01
N MET A 11 -15.96 -3.01 12.47
CA MET A 11 -15.34 -4.31 12.65
C MET A 11 -13.94 -4.37 12.03
N VAL A 12 -13.76 -3.82 10.82
CA VAL A 12 -12.43 -3.71 10.21
C VAL A 12 -11.51 -2.83 11.06
N ARG A 13 -11.99 -1.67 11.51
CA ARG A 13 -11.19 -0.75 12.34
C ARG A 13 -10.80 -1.37 13.68
N LEU A 14 -11.69 -2.15 14.29
CA LEU A 14 -11.41 -2.89 15.53
C LEU A 14 -10.35 -3.97 15.28
N MET A 15 -10.49 -4.76 14.22
CA MET A 15 -9.50 -5.76 13.82
C MET A 15 -8.13 -5.13 13.56
N MET A 16 -8.09 -4.02 12.82
CA MET A 16 -6.86 -3.27 12.55
C MET A 16 -6.21 -2.74 13.83
N THR A 17 -7.02 -2.31 14.80
CA THR A 17 -6.53 -1.86 16.11
C THR A 17 -5.93 -3.00 16.91
N ALA A 18 -6.60 -4.15 16.95
CA ALA A 18 -6.18 -5.32 17.71
C ALA A 18 -4.92 -5.98 17.13
N THR A 19 -4.78 -5.98 15.81
CA THR A 19 -3.69 -6.67 15.09
C THR A 19 -2.57 -5.73 14.64
N GLY A 20 -2.72 -4.42 14.79
CA GLY A 20 -1.80 -3.46 14.17
C GLY A 20 -1.83 -3.49 12.64
N THR A 21 -2.85 -4.08 12.02
CA THR A 21 -3.00 -4.16 10.56
C THR A 21 -3.30 -2.79 9.96
N VAL A 22 -2.78 -2.55 8.77
CA VAL A 22 -3.07 -1.37 7.96
C VAL A 22 -3.54 -1.78 6.56
N ILE A 23 -4.32 -0.94 5.90
CA ILE A 23 -4.64 -1.10 4.48
C ILE A 23 -3.64 -0.28 3.67
N ALA A 24 -3.05 -0.86 2.61
CA ALA A 24 -2.12 -0.15 1.75
C ALA A 24 -2.32 -0.54 0.28
N GLY A 25 -1.32 -0.27 -0.55
CA GLY A 25 -1.38 -0.60 -1.97
C GLY A 25 -2.28 0.37 -2.71
N SER A 26 -3.04 -0.15 -3.67
CA SER A 26 -3.65 0.70 -4.69
C SER A 26 -4.94 1.42 -4.25
N THR A 27 -5.48 1.02 -3.11
CA THR A 27 -6.57 1.68 -2.40
C THR A 27 -6.24 3.10 -1.97
N LEU A 28 -5.00 3.34 -1.53
CA LEU A 28 -4.57 4.64 -1.05
C LEU A 28 -4.54 5.71 -2.17
N PRO A 29 -3.86 5.49 -3.31
CA PRO A 29 -3.90 6.47 -4.39
C PRO A 29 -5.32 6.72 -4.89
N ALA A 30 -6.19 5.70 -4.93
CA ALA A 30 -7.60 5.90 -5.30
C ALA A 30 -8.29 6.93 -4.39
N LEU A 31 -8.11 6.82 -3.07
CA LEU A 31 -8.64 7.78 -2.11
C LEU A 31 -8.00 9.18 -2.27
N CYS A 32 -6.68 9.24 -2.48
CA CYS A 32 -5.96 10.49 -2.60
C CYS A 32 -6.27 11.26 -3.90
N THR A 33 -6.69 10.56 -4.95
CA THR A 33 -7.03 11.16 -6.24
C THR A 33 -8.55 11.20 -6.44
N ASP A 34 -9.34 11.32 -5.37
CA ASP A 34 -10.81 11.40 -5.45
C ASP A 34 -11.44 10.35 -6.38
N PHE A 35 -10.97 9.11 -6.25
CA PHE A 35 -11.42 7.94 -7.01
C PHE A 35 -11.35 8.09 -8.54
N LEU A 36 -10.31 8.74 -9.08
CA LEU A 36 -9.97 8.68 -10.52
C LEU A 36 -9.94 7.25 -11.10
N PHE A 37 -9.79 6.24 -10.24
CA PHE A 37 -9.93 4.83 -10.59
C PHE A 37 -10.55 4.05 -9.42
N GLU A 38 -11.20 2.93 -9.74
CA GLU A 38 -11.73 2.01 -8.75
C GLU A 38 -10.65 0.98 -8.33
N PRO A 39 -10.38 0.79 -7.03
CA PRO A 39 -9.53 -0.30 -6.57
C PRO A 39 -10.28 -1.64 -6.74
N HIS A 40 -9.65 -2.59 -7.44
CA HIS A 40 -10.20 -3.94 -7.62
C HIS A 40 -9.93 -4.86 -6.43
N ASP A 41 -8.93 -4.52 -5.63
CA ASP A 41 -8.48 -5.25 -4.46
C ASP A 41 -8.21 -4.32 -3.27
N ILE A 42 -8.26 -4.89 -2.07
CA ILE A 42 -7.77 -4.28 -0.83
C ILE A 42 -6.63 -5.14 -0.29
N ASP A 43 -5.48 -4.52 -0.02
CA ASP A 43 -4.33 -5.18 0.58
C ASP A 43 -4.24 -4.82 2.08
N PHE A 44 -4.47 -5.80 2.96
CA PHE A 44 -4.26 -5.71 4.40
C PHE A 44 -2.82 -6.11 4.74
N PHE A 45 -2.00 -5.16 5.18
CA PHE A 45 -0.64 -5.39 5.66
C PHE A 45 -0.64 -5.54 7.17
N CYS A 46 -0.14 -6.67 7.66
CA CYS A 46 -0.14 -7.00 9.08
C CYS A 46 1.28 -7.34 9.59
N PRO A 47 1.54 -7.13 10.89
CA PRO A 47 2.75 -7.59 11.57
C PRO A 47 2.98 -9.10 11.41
N LEU A 48 4.24 -9.51 11.62
CA LEU A 48 4.61 -10.91 11.78
C LEU A 48 3.71 -11.62 12.80
N ALA A 49 3.28 -12.83 12.49
CA ALA A 49 2.42 -13.70 13.30
C ALA A 49 0.97 -13.22 13.47
N HIS A 50 0.55 -12.13 12.81
CA HIS A 50 -0.83 -11.65 12.88
C HIS A 50 -1.69 -12.02 11.67
N GLY A 51 -1.10 -12.54 10.58
CA GLY A 51 -1.81 -12.80 9.33
C GLY A 51 -2.98 -13.77 9.48
N GLN A 52 -2.84 -14.81 10.30
CA GLN A 52 -3.92 -15.77 10.53
C GLN A 52 -5.15 -15.15 11.22
N TYR A 53 -4.95 -14.22 12.15
CA TYR A 53 -6.08 -13.53 12.80
C TYR A 53 -6.87 -12.67 11.80
N VAL A 54 -6.15 -12.00 10.88
CA VAL A 54 -6.79 -11.21 9.81
C VAL A 54 -7.52 -12.10 8.82
N VAL A 55 -6.92 -13.24 8.43
CA VAL A 55 -7.58 -14.23 7.56
C VAL A 55 -8.85 -14.77 8.20
N LEU A 56 -8.81 -15.19 9.46
CA LEU A 56 -9.99 -15.69 10.18
C LEU A 56 -11.10 -14.63 10.26
N PHE A 57 -10.74 -13.37 10.53
CA PHE A 57 -11.69 -12.26 10.50
C PHE A 57 -12.35 -12.14 9.12
N LEU A 58 -11.58 -12.19 8.02
CA LEU A 58 -12.11 -12.08 6.67
C LEU A 58 -12.99 -13.29 6.30
N GLU A 59 -12.61 -14.51 6.72
CA GLU A 59 -13.43 -15.72 6.50
C GLU A 59 -14.79 -15.63 7.22
N GLN A 60 -14.83 -15.05 8.42
CA GLN A 60 -16.08 -14.76 9.13
C GLN A 60 -16.94 -13.70 8.42
N ASN A 61 -16.36 -12.92 7.51
CA ASN A 61 -17.04 -11.92 6.67
C ASN A 61 -17.21 -12.41 5.22
N GLY A 62 -17.31 -13.73 5.01
CA GLY A 62 -17.71 -14.32 3.72
C GLY A 62 -16.58 -14.49 2.71
N TYR A 63 -15.33 -14.15 3.05
CA TYR A 63 -14.19 -14.38 2.17
C TYR A 63 -13.71 -15.83 2.27
N SER A 64 -13.12 -16.35 1.19
CA SER A 64 -12.49 -17.67 1.16
C SER A 64 -11.06 -17.58 0.67
N VAL A 65 -10.14 -18.29 1.33
CA VAL A 65 -8.74 -18.37 0.93
C VAL A 65 -8.60 -19.19 -0.35
N GLY A 66 -8.28 -18.53 -1.47
CA GLY A 66 -8.03 -19.21 -2.73
C GLY A 66 -6.58 -19.65 -2.89
N LYS A 67 -5.62 -18.84 -2.41
CA LYS A 67 -4.19 -19.11 -2.55
C LYS A 67 -3.40 -18.55 -1.37
N CYS A 68 -2.40 -19.30 -0.91
CA CYS A 68 -1.43 -18.84 0.07
C CYS A 68 -0.02 -18.98 -0.52
N VAL A 69 0.78 -17.91 -0.47
CA VAL A 69 2.17 -17.87 -0.93
C VAL A 69 3.06 -17.58 0.27
N ARG A 70 3.88 -18.56 0.65
CA ARG A 70 4.90 -18.42 1.70
C ARG A 70 6.23 -17.98 1.09
N ASP A 71 7.02 -17.27 1.88
CA ASP A 71 8.31 -16.70 1.48
C ASP A 71 8.23 -15.90 0.20
N TYR A 72 7.48 -14.79 0.26
CA TYR A 72 7.36 -13.88 -0.88
C TYR A 72 8.67 -13.13 -1.16
N GLY A 73 9.61 -13.80 -1.82
CA GLY A 73 10.96 -13.30 -2.09
C GLY A 73 11.04 -12.10 -3.05
N LYS A 74 9.91 -11.67 -3.62
CA LYS A 74 9.86 -10.52 -4.56
C LYS A 74 9.84 -9.17 -3.86
N LEU A 75 9.32 -9.10 -2.63
CA LEU A 75 9.25 -7.86 -1.85
C LEU A 75 9.97 -8.05 -0.51
N PRO A 76 11.15 -7.45 -0.33
CA PRO A 76 11.90 -7.56 0.92
C PRO A 76 11.05 -7.06 2.08
N GLY A 77 10.79 -7.92 3.07
CA GLY A 77 9.97 -7.57 4.24
C GLY A 77 8.55 -8.17 4.22
N VAL A 78 8.14 -8.80 3.12
CA VAL A 78 6.93 -9.64 3.08
C VAL A 78 7.30 -11.09 3.38
N GLY A 79 6.57 -11.72 4.30
CA GLY A 79 6.69 -13.12 4.66
C GLY A 79 5.70 -13.97 3.87
N ILE A 80 4.41 -13.76 4.13
CA ILE A 80 3.30 -14.58 3.61
C ILE A 80 2.25 -13.68 2.94
N ILE A 81 1.66 -14.16 1.85
CA ILE A 81 0.50 -13.54 1.22
C ILE A 81 -0.64 -14.55 1.13
N TRP A 82 -1.81 -14.20 1.66
CA TRP A 82 -3.06 -14.91 1.38
C TRP A 82 -3.87 -14.08 0.39
N TYR A 83 -4.36 -14.74 -0.66
CA TYR A 83 -5.28 -14.19 -1.64
C TYR A 83 -6.67 -14.74 -1.33
N LEU A 84 -7.59 -13.88 -0.96
CA LEU A 84 -8.96 -14.23 -0.60
C LEU A 84 -9.95 -13.62 -1.60
N GLN A 85 -11.03 -14.34 -1.85
CA GLN A 85 -12.11 -13.92 -2.73
C GLN A 85 -13.46 -14.00 -2.02
N HIS A 86 -14.32 -13.03 -2.29
CA HIS A 86 -15.71 -13.03 -1.89
C HIS A 86 -16.60 -13.52 -3.03
N GLU A 87 -17.78 -14.07 -2.72
CA GLU A 87 -18.75 -14.51 -3.74
C GLU A 87 -19.22 -13.37 -4.65
N SER A 88 -19.16 -12.11 -4.18
CA SER A 88 -19.45 -10.91 -4.98
C SER A 88 -18.39 -10.60 -6.05
N GLY A 89 -17.31 -11.39 -6.12
CA GLY A 89 -16.19 -11.19 -7.06
C GLY A 89 -15.12 -10.21 -6.59
N ARG A 90 -15.29 -9.63 -5.39
CA ARG A 90 -14.29 -8.78 -4.74
C ARG A 90 -13.14 -9.61 -4.18
N SER A 91 -11.94 -9.03 -4.21
CA SER A 91 -10.72 -9.70 -3.77
C SER A 91 -10.03 -8.91 -2.67
N VAL A 92 -9.53 -9.60 -1.65
CA VAL A 92 -8.68 -8.99 -0.61
C VAL A 92 -7.43 -9.83 -0.45
N ASN A 93 -6.32 -9.16 -0.17
CA ASN A 93 -5.06 -9.83 0.10
C ASN A 93 -4.66 -9.55 1.55
N VAL A 94 -4.23 -10.57 2.28
CA VAL A 94 -3.55 -10.41 3.56
C VAL A 94 -2.07 -10.59 3.32
N VAL A 95 -1.29 -9.57 3.65
CA VAL A 95 0.15 -9.51 3.48
C VAL A 95 0.79 -9.44 4.86
N GLU A 96 1.33 -10.57 5.32
CA GLU A 96 2.07 -10.64 6.58
C GLU A 96 3.53 -10.27 6.36
N GLY A 97 4.01 -9.32 7.15
CA GLY A 97 5.39 -8.89 7.15
C GLY A 97 6.36 -9.88 7.79
N ARG A 98 7.65 -9.60 7.65
CA ARG A 98 8.74 -10.30 8.38
C ARG A 98 9.11 -9.62 9.69
N THR A 99 8.40 -8.56 10.06
CA THR A 99 8.68 -7.66 11.18
C THR A 99 7.40 -7.35 11.94
N GLU A 100 7.52 -6.83 13.15
CA GLU A 100 6.38 -6.39 13.96
C GLU A 100 5.73 -5.09 13.45
N ASP A 101 6.39 -4.38 12.53
CA ASP A 101 5.85 -3.18 11.88
C ASP A 101 5.38 -3.49 10.45
N PRO A 102 4.08 -3.33 10.12
CA PRO A 102 3.58 -3.54 8.76
C PRO A 102 4.08 -2.48 7.77
N LEU A 103 4.48 -1.29 8.24
CA LEU A 103 5.00 -0.22 7.39
C LEU A 103 6.36 -0.57 6.77
N HIS A 104 7.09 -1.51 7.37
CA HIS A 104 8.40 -1.94 6.86
C HIS A 104 8.30 -2.52 5.43
N ALA A 105 7.24 -3.25 5.10
CA ALA A 105 6.99 -3.74 3.75
C ALA A 105 6.53 -2.61 2.81
N ILE A 106 5.67 -1.71 3.30
CA ILE A 106 5.08 -0.60 2.53
C ILE A 106 6.13 0.43 2.13
N ALA A 107 7.06 0.74 3.03
CA ALA A 107 8.20 1.63 2.77
C ALA A 107 9.09 1.14 1.60
N ARG A 108 8.93 -0.13 1.20
CA ARG A 108 9.69 -0.77 0.13
C ARG A 108 8.89 -1.00 -1.14
N PHE A 109 7.68 -0.45 -1.23
CA PHE A 109 6.89 -0.51 -2.45
C PHE A 109 7.60 0.15 -3.62
N HIS A 110 7.20 -0.27 -4.81
CA HIS A 110 7.85 0.02 -6.06
C HIS A 110 7.68 1.48 -6.55
N SER A 111 6.64 2.20 -6.10
CA SER A 111 6.34 3.54 -6.60
C SER A 111 5.76 4.45 -5.53
N SER A 112 6.03 5.75 -5.66
CA SER A 112 5.59 6.79 -4.71
C SER A 112 4.08 6.83 -4.42
N PRO A 113 3.15 6.54 -5.36
CA PRO A 113 1.71 6.65 -5.10
C PRO A 113 1.17 5.66 -4.08
N VAL A 114 1.88 4.56 -3.84
CA VAL A 114 1.46 3.50 -2.94
C VAL A 114 2.21 3.50 -1.61
N VAL A 115 3.18 4.40 -1.42
CA VAL A 115 3.92 4.51 -0.17
C VAL A 115 3.08 5.30 0.84
N GLY A 116 2.19 4.58 1.49
CA GLY A 116 1.36 5.07 2.58
C GLY A 116 0.43 3.97 3.08
N ALA A 117 -0.37 4.30 4.08
CA ALA A 117 -1.21 3.34 4.76
C ALA A 117 -2.45 4.00 5.35
N ILE A 118 -3.54 3.25 5.39
CA ILE A 118 -4.74 3.57 6.15
C ILE A 118 -4.69 2.69 7.40
N SER A 119 -4.52 3.31 8.55
CA SER A 119 -4.52 2.64 9.85
C SER A 119 -5.89 2.73 10.50
N SER A 120 -6.08 2.08 11.65
CA SER A 120 -7.30 2.29 12.45
C SER A 120 -7.45 3.71 13.02
N ARG A 121 -6.42 4.55 12.91
CA ARG A 121 -6.41 5.92 13.44
C ARG A 121 -6.52 7.00 12.36
N GLY A 122 -6.34 6.66 11.09
CA GLY A 122 -6.31 7.65 10.02
C GLY A 122 -5.51 7.20 8.81
N VAL A 123 -5.42 8.11 7.84
CA VAL A 123 -4.72 7.91 6.58
C VAL A 123 -3.37 8.61 6.64
N TRP A 124 -2.28 7.87 6.41
CA TRP A 124 -0.93 8.38 6.27
C TRP A 124 -0.43 8.18 4.85
N HIS A 125 0.26 9.18 4.29
CA HIS A 125 0.88 9.08 2.98
C HIS A 125 2.27 9.71 3.00
N ALA A 126 3.29 9.00 2.52
CA ALA A 126 4.66 9.49 2.47
C ALA A 126 4.85 10.56 1.39
N ASN A 127 4.28 10.36 0.21
CA ASN A 127 4.45 11.26 -0.94
C ASN A 127 3.16 11.99 -1.41
N PRO A 128 2.43 12.68 -0.51
CA PRO A 128 1.11 13.24 -0.83
C PRO A 128 1.17 14.26 -1.97
N TRP A 129 2.21 15.11 -2.00
CA TRP A 129 2.38 16.14 -3.02
C TRP A 129 2.48 15.59 -4.45
N LEU A 130 3.10 14.41 -4.60
CA LEU A 130 3.20 13.69 -5.87
C LEU A 130 1.85 13.05 -6.22
N THR A 131 1.27 12.30 -5.27
CA THR A 131 0.03 11.54 -5.49
C THR A 131 -1.15 12.46 -5.82
N PHE A 132 -1.33 13.58 -5.11
CA PHE A 132 -2.42 14.53 -5.37
C PHE A 132 -2.32 15.25 -6.72
N ARG A 133 -1.15 15.23 -7.37
CA ARG A 133 -0.94 15.74 -8.72
C ARG A 133 -0.92 14.63 -9.77
N CYS A 134 -1.30 13.41 -9.39
CA CYS A 134 -1.20 12.24 -10.24
C CYS A 134 0.21 12.06 -10.82
N MET A 135 1.25 12.29 -10.01
CA MET A 135 2.64 12.05 -10.42
C MET A 135 3.19 10.83 -9.70
N ALA A 136 3.91 9.99 -10.44
CA ALA A 136 4.54 8.78 -9.94
C ALA A 136 6.06 8.81 -10.15
N LEU A 137 6.78 8.38 -9.11
CA LEU A 137 8.21 8.10 -9.15
C LEU A 137 8.44 6.64 -8.80
N THR A 138 9.43 6.01 -9.43
CA THR A 138 9.93 4.71 -8.97
C THR A 138 10.69 4.92 -7.66
N THR A 139 10.50 4.02 -6.70
CA THR A 139 11.30 4.07 -5.47
C THR A 139 12.69 3.47 -5.71
N PRO A 140 13.70 3.85 -4.91
CA PRO A 140 15.03 3.27 -4.99
C PRO A 140 15.05 1.73 -4.83
N VAL A 141 14.02 1.13 -4.22
CA VAL A 141 13.94 -0.32 -4.07
C VAL A 141 13.88 -1.02 -5.43
N LEU A 142 13.13 -0.47 -6.40
CA LEU A 142 13.14 -1.02 -7.77
C LEU A 142 14.51 -0.88 -8.43
N SER A 143 15.21 0.23 -8.21
CA SER A 143 16.53 0.46 -8.81
C SER A 143 17.62 -0.48 -8.28
N ARG A 144 17.38 -1.13 -7.13
CA ARG A 144 18.28 -2.09 -6.48
C ARG A 144 17.97 -3.55 -6.83
N LEU A 145 16.84 -3.83 -7.47
CA LEU A 145 16.59 -5.18 -7.99
C LEU A 145 17.59 -5.46 -9.11
N GLN A 146 18.23 -6.64 -9.09
CA GLN A 146 19.06 -7.06 -10.22
C GLN A 146 18.21 -6.99 -11.50
N PRO A 147 18.71 -6.38 -12.59
CA PRO A 147 17.95 -6.15 -13.80
C PRO A 147 17.79 -7.46 -14.59
N THR A 148 17.05 -8.41 -14.05
CA THR A 148 16.58 -9.56 -14.82
C THR A 148 15.47 -9.10 -15.76
N LEU A 149 15.30 -9.80 -16.89
CA LEU A 149 14.21 -9.51 -17.83
C LEU A 149 12.84 -9.51 -17.14
N ASP A 150 12.63 -10.40 -16.18
CA ASP A 150 11.38 -10.50 -15.42
C ASP A 150 11.16 -9.33 -14.47
N SER A 151 12.22 -8.82 -13.83
CA SER A 151 12.15 -7.62 -13.01
C SER A 151 11.74 -6.40 -13.84
N GLN A 152 12.28 -6.26 -15.05
CA GLN A 152 11.92 -5.17 -15.96
C GLN A 152 10.47 -5.26 -16.43
N LYS A 153 10.01 -6.47 -16.82
CA LYS A 153 8.60 -6.69 -17.19
C LYS A 153 7.66 -6.33 -16.05
N HIS A 154 8.02 -6.69 -14.82
CA HIS A 154 7.20 -6.36 -13.65
C HIS A 154 7.11 -4.84 -13.42
N VAL A 155 8.23 -4.13 -13.53
CA VAL A 155 8.29 -2.66 -13.42
C VAL A 155 7.41 -2.00 -14.49
N TRP A 156 7.52 -2.41 -15.75
CA TRP A 156 6.66 -1.88 -16.82
C TRP A 156 5.17 -2.16 -16.58
N LYS A 157 4.84 -3.34 -16.03
CA LYS A 157 3.45 -3.66 -15.65
C LYS A 157 2.90 -2.69 -14.60
N ILE A 158 3.73 -2.33 -13.62
CA ILE A 158 3.38 -1.34 -12.59
C ILE A 158 3.23 0.05 -13.22
N ILE A 159 4.17 0.43 -14.09
CA ILE A 159 4.14 1.72 -14.80
C ILE A 159 2.82 1.88 -15.54
N HIS A 160 2.52 0.94 -16.44
CA HIS A 160 1.30 0.97 -17.24
C HIS A 160 0.03 0.88 -16.38
N LYS A 161 0.05 0.13 -15.27
CA LYS A 161 -1.08 0.08 -14.31
C LYS A 161 -1.40 1.46 -13.76
N TYR A 162 -0.41 2.28 -13.41
CA TYR A 162 -0.67 3.61 -12.85
C TYR A 162 -0.85 4.68 -13.94
N GLU A 163 -0.23 4.55 -15.12
CA GLU A 163 -0.54 5.40 -16.28
C GLU A 163 -2.01 5.29 -16.68
N SER A 164 -2.54 4.05 -16.75
CA SER A 164 -3.96 3.82 -17.05
C SER A 164 -4.91 4.33 -15.96
N ARG A 165 -4.36 4.75 -14.81
CA ARG A 165 -5.09 5.35 -13.67
C ARG A 165 -4.88 6.86 -13.58
N GLY A 166 -4.30 7.46 -14.62
CA GLY A 166 -4.09 8.90 -14.74
C GLY A 166 -2.78 9.41 -14.16
N PHE A 167 -1.85 8.53 -13.77
CA PHE A 167 -0.54 8.97 -13.26
C PHE A 167 0.48 9.23 -14.36
N GLU A 168 1.15 10.36 -14.28
CA GLU A 168 2.31 10.68 -15.11
C GLU A 168 3.62 10.26 -14.42
N TRP A 169 4.48 9.55 -15.14
CA TRP A 169 5.75 9.08 -14.62
C TRP A 169 6.89 10.07 -14.89
N SER A 170 7.62 10.44 -13.84
CA SER A 170 8.88 11.16 -13.99
C SER A 170 10.06 10.20 -14.01
N PHE A 171 10.45 9.78 -15.20
CA PHE A 171 11.67 9.00 -15.41
C PHE A 171 12.90 9.92 -15.29
N GLY A 172 13.87 9.54 -14.46
CA GLY A 172 15.06 10.35 -14.15
C GLY A 172 14.98 11.16 -12.85
N GLY A 173 13.95 10.93 -12.04
CA GLY A 173 13.78 11.60 -10.75
C GLY A 173 13.04 12.93 -10.86
N PHE A 174 12.93 13.63 -9.73
CA PHE A 174 12.20 14.88 -9.66
C PHE A 174 12.94 15.99 -10.42
N LYS A 175 12.40 16.38 -11.59
CA LYS A 175 13.07 17.34 -12.50
C LYS A 175 13.08 18.79 -12.00
N ALA A 176 12.27 19.13 -11.01
CA ALA A 176 12.29 20.47 -10.44
C ALA A 176 13.53 20.64 -9.52
N PRO A 177 14.10 21.86 -9.43
CA PRO A 177 15.18 22.15 -8.49
C PRO A 177 14.80 21.74 -7.07
N HIS A 178 15.58 20.82 -6.51
CA HIS A 178 15.39 20.28 -5.16
C HIS A 178 16.74 19.83 -4.58
N LYS A 179 16.83 19.72 -3.26
CA LYS A 179 18.00 19.15 -2.59
C LYS A 179 17.76 17.65 -2.34
N CYS A 180 18.44 16.80 -3.10
CA CYS A 180 18.29 15.35 -3.00
C CYS A 180 18.52 14.87 -1.55
N GLY A 181 17.67 13.96 -1.07
CA GLY A 181 17.77 13.38 0.27
C GLY A 181 17.35 14.30 1.43
N SER A 182 16.88 15.52 1.16
CA SER A 182 16.43 16.45 2.21
C SER A 182 15.14 17.21 1.87
N ASP A 183 14.87 17.47 0.59
CA ASP A 183 13.63 18.10 0.16
C ASP A 183 12.44 17.12 0.27
N PHE A 184 11.28 17.58 0.74
CA PHE A 184 10.06 16.76 0.81
C PHE A 184 9.57 16.25 -0.54
N ARG A 185 9.98 16.91 -1.62
CA ARG A 185 9.66 16.53 -3.00
C ARG A 185 10.60 15.46 -3.55
N CYS A 186 11.72 15.19 -2.86
CA CYS A 186 12.69 14.19 -3.29
C CYS A 186 12.27 12.80 -2.81
N PRO A 187 12.12 11.81 -3.70
CA PRO A 187 11.80 10.43 -3.32
C PRO A 187 12.92 9.73 -2.55
N ALA A 188 14.15 10.27 -2.59
CA ALA A 188 15.29 9.74 -1.87
C ALA A 188 15.40 10.29 -0.43
N THR A 189 14.58 11.28 -0.06
CA THR A 189 14.56 11.80 1.31
C THR A 189 13.99 10.73 2.25
N PRO A 190 14.72 10.32 3.31
CA PRO A 190 14.18 9.45 4.33
C PRO A 190 12.91 10.07 4.92
N ARG A 191 11.82 9.32 4.90
CA ARG A 191 10.52 9.77 5.39
C ARG A 191 10.25 9.19 6.76
N THR A 192 9.63 9.98 7.61
CA THR A 192 9.12 9.53 8.91
C THR A 192 7.66 9.95 9.01
N SER A 193 6.87 9.25 9.83
CA SER A 193 5.48 9.61 10.06
C SER A 193 5.28 11.04 10.58
N ASN A 194 6.35 11.66 11.12
CA ASN A 194 6.34 13.00 11.68
C ASN A 194 7.00 14.06 10.78
N ASP A 195 7.46 13.71 9.57
CA ASP A 195 8.04 14.72 8.68
C ASP A 195 6.95 15.62 8.06
N SER A 196 7.23 16.91 7.89
CA SER A 196 6.26 17.89 7.37
C SER A 196 5.97 17.75 5.86
N GLY A 197 6.65 16.85 5.18
CA GLY A 197 6.31 16.47 3.81
C GLY A 197 5.27 15.36 3.74
N CYS A 198 5.05 14.64 4.85
CA CYS A 198 4.08 13.57 4.95
C CYS A 198 2.70 14.18 5.19
N PHE A 199 1.69 13.38 4.91
CA PHE A 199 0.32 13.75 5.17
C PHE A 199 -0.28 12.74 6.14
N PHE A 200 -0.99 13.24 7.15
CA PHE A 200 -1.79 12.42 8.04
C PHE A 200 -3.15 13.08 8.26
N ILE A 201 -4.23 12.39 7.87
CA ILE A 201 -5.59 12.74 8.29
C ILE A 201 -6.01 11.76 9.38
N PRO A 202 -6.20 12.23 10.63
CA PRO A 202 -6.81 11.39 11.66
C PRO A 202 -8.28 11.12 11.32
N PHE A 203 -8.74 9.91 11.60
CA PHE A 203 -10.18 9.67 11.65
C PHE A 203 -10.77 10.38 12.86
N PRO A 204 -12.05 10.81 12.78
CA PRO A 204 -12.76 11.32 13.95
C PRO A 204 -12.58 10.37 15.13
N LYS A 205 -12.35 10.95 16.31
CA LYS A 205 -12.38 10.18 17.56
C LYS A 205 -13.78 9.60 17.68
N TRP A 206 -13.88 8.30 17.90
CA TRP A 206 -15.13 7.72 18.35
C TRP A 206 -15.43 8.28 19.74
N PRO A 207 -16.69 8.62 20.06
CA PRO A 207 -17.10 8.74 21.46
C PRO A 207 -16.79 7.47 22.24
#